data_AF-A0A3R9L0I3-F1
#
_entry.id   AF-A0A3R9L0I3-F1
#
_cell.length_a   1.000
_cell.length_b   1.000
_cell.length_c   1.000
_cell.angle_alpha   90.00
_cell.angle_beta   90.00
_cell.angle_gamma   90.00
#
_symmetry.space_group_name_H-M   'P 1'
#
loop_
_entity.id
_entity.type
_entity.pdbx_description
1 polymer ?
#
loop_
_entity_poly.entity_id
_entity_poly.type
_entity_poly.pdbx_seq_one_letter_code
_entity_poly.pdbx_strand_id
1 'polypeptide(L)'
;MSSYKDADAQVSGYGDLDLDQLKELKKLREEQLAIVEAQIQVRENWLNQIKDLFSLNWGKAFSEKTILYNTKFQIESGIQDLDDKIEKLEFFVSQVSQYFNDSLEVLGLAIKGATQLSKIIVDSDGNYYADGVNMSWVQKMKDVKVESAKYDSSKKAKDLHKEYQKILDKLQNGKELSDKEFQILESFIRLHPQAQLPKEVLNQMQREISNRANMKNLEEKVEEIKKSDKTSSDKTNLIVTAYEDYLFYNNRAAFEEYWRKRSSYNGPWDPYSDNLFVKEAENNFFKSVNSENIKKIVAKMGDDILDVKEFEDKKRAELIQKGRSSWKSPGDNGTVDNSIPVGVELGDTATFIELVNTKKPLDLKNRVYREDYPFSIWGRQWEEGMKSDYLGNYLFGYVGKGYLGWGDELIKLGAGKAQHISDFLKVDKYYFVGADIKYDVSLLMGQYGDNEGDAEAIQDGMDDYKKGKN
;
A
#
# COMPACT_ATOMS: atom_id res chain seq x y z
N MET A 1 24.39 25.68 0.15
CA MET A 1 24.20 26.99 -0.49
C MET A 1 23.78 26.89 -1.97
N SER A 2 24.32 25.95 -2.79
CA SER A 2 23.84 25.74 -4.18
C SER A 2 22.37 25.35 -4.23
N SER A 3 21.95 24.35 -3.46
CA SER A 3 20.57 23.82 -3.49
C SER A 3 19.49 24.82 -3.07
N TYR A 4 19.82 25.77 -2.20
CA TYR A 4 18.92 26.90 -1.89
C TYR A 4 18.80 27.85 -3.08
N LYS A 5 19.91 28.21 -3.72
CA LYS A 5 19.89 29.08 -4.93
C LYS A 5 19.12 28.42 -6.07
N ASP A 6 19.24 27.10 -6.22
CA ASP A 6 18.54 26.34 -7.25
C ASP A 6 17.01 26.31 -7.00
N ALA A 7 16.59 26.17 -5.74
CA ALA A 7 15.19 26.27 -5.35
C ALA A 7 14.66 27.70 -5.48
N ASP A 8 15.42 28.69 -5.01
CA ASP A 8 15.07 30.12 -5.04
C ASP A 8 14.88 30.62 -6.48
N ALA A 9 15.71 30.17 -7.42
CA ALA A 9 15.58 30.49 -8.84
C ALA A 9 14.22 30.12 -9.47
N GLN A 10 13.44 29.21 -8.84
CA GLN A 10 12.11 28.83 -9.33
C GLN A 10 11.01 29.79 -8.89
N VAL A 11 11.22 30.54 -7.80
CA VAL A 11 10.24 31.45 -7.20
C VAL A 11 10.66 32.93 -7.29
N SER A 12 11.96 33.21 -7.38
CA SER A 12 12.52 34.57 -7.33
C SER A 12 12.10 35.47 -8.49
N GLY A 13 11.69 34.90 -9.63
CA GLY A 13 11.12 35.63 -10.76
C GLY A 13 9.74 36.24 -10.48
N TYR A 14 9.08 35.90 -9.37
CA TYR A 14 7.73 36.34 -9.03
C TYR A 14 7.67 37.46 -7.98
N GLY A 15 8.81 37.91 -7.44
CA GLY A 15 8.88 38.90 -6.36
C GLY A 15 8.51 38.34 -4.99
N ASP A 16 8.12 39.21 -4.07
CA ASP A 16 7.69 38.81 -2.72
C ASP A 16 6.32 38.12 -2.79
N LEU A 17 6.30 36.79 -2.60
CA LEU A 17 5.09 35.99 -2.59
C LEU A 17 4.71 35.57 -1.17
N ASP A 18 3.45 35.82 -0.80
CA ASP A 18 2.84 35.32 0.44
C ASP A 18 1.83 34.22 0.10
N LEU A 19 2.09 33.00 0.60
CA LEU A 19 1.29 31.82 0.26
C LEU A 19 -0.17 31.95 0.73
N ASP A 20 -0.40 32.51 1.91
CA ASP A 20 -1.74 32.64 2.48
C ASP A 20 -2.56 33.67 1.69
N GLN A 21 -1.94 34.80 1.34
CA GLN A 21 -2.57 35.81 0.50
C GLN A 21 -2.91 35.29 -0.90
N LEU A 22 -2.02 34.51 -1.52
CA LEU A 22 -2.28 33.89 -2.82
C LEU A 22 -3.47 32.92 -2.75
N LYS A 23 -3.56 32.10 -1.70
CA LYS A 23 -4.68 31.16 -1.49
C LYS A 23 -6.00 31.89 -1.26
N GLU A 24 -6.02 32.94 -0.44
CA GLU A 24 -7.22 33.78 -0.24
C GLU A 24 -7.66 34.44 -1.55
N LEU A 25 -6.71 34.97 -2.32
CA LEU A 25 -7.00 35.60 -3.61
C LEU A 25 -7.54 34.59 -4.63
N LYS A 26 -6.98 33.37 -4.69
CA LYS A 26 -7.49 32.29 -5.53
C LYS A 26 -8.94 31.97 -5.18
N LYS A 27 -9.24 31.77 -3.89
CA LYS A 27 -10.61 31.48 -3.43
C LYS A 27 -11.59 32.59 -3.85
N LEU A 28 -11.20 33.85 -3.69
CA LEU A 28 -12.02 34.99 -4.14
C LEU A 28 -12.27 34.96 -5.67
N ARG A 29 -11.28 34.57 -6.47
CA ARG A 29 -11.42 34.44 -7.93
C ARG A 29 -12.34 33.28 -8.33
N GLU A 30 -12.28 32.15 -7.62
CA GLU A 30 -13.19 31.01 -7.84
C GLU A 30 -14.65 31.40 -7.52
N GLU A 31 -14.87 32.16 -6.44
CA GLU A 31 -16.20 32.72 -6.12
C GLU A 31 -16.69 33.69 -7.21
N GLN A 32 -15.81 34.54 -7.75
CA GLN A 32 -16.12 35.41 -8.89
C GLN A 32 -16.46 34.61 -10.16
N LEU A 33 -15.73 33.54 -10.44
CA LEU A 33 -15.99 32.65 -11.57
C LEU A 33 -17.39 32.04 -11.47
N ALA A 34 -17.75 31.49 -10.30
CA ALA A 34 -19.07 30.91 -10.06
C ALA A 34 -20.21 31.92 -10.29
N ILE A 35 -20.03 33.17 -9.87
CA ILE A 35 -21.00 34.25 -10.13
C ILE A 35 -21.15 34.52 -11.63
N VAL A 36 -20.03 34.62 -12.37
CA VAL A 36 -20.03 34.86 -13.82
C VAL A 36 -20.66 33.69 -14.58
N GLU A 37 -20.38 32.45 -14.19
CA GLU A 37 -20.98 31.26 -14.79
C GLU A 37 -22.49 31.18 -14.56
N ALA A 38 -22.95 31.49 -13.35
CA ALA A 38 -24.39 31.57 -13.05
C ALA A 38 -25.08 32.65 -13.91
N GLN A 39 -24.43 33.80 -14.13
CA GLN A 39 -24.96 34.85 -15.01
C GLN A 39 -25.02 34.42 -16.48
N ILE A 40 -24.01 33.68 -16.97
CA ILE A 40 -24.02 33.09 -18.31
C ILE A 40 -25.19 32.11 -18.45
N GLN A 41 -25.37 31.21 -17.48
CA GLN A 41 -26.43 30.20 -17.50
C GLN A 41 -27.84 30.80 -17.50
N VAL A 42 -28.11 31.80 -16.64
CA VAL A 42 -29.40 32.50 -16.61
C VAL A 42 -29.70 33.16 -17.96
N ARG A 43 -28.68 33.74 -18.59
CA ARG A 43 -28.82 34.39 -19.91
C ARG A 43 -29.01 33.38 -21.04
N GLU A 44 -28.35 32.24 -21.01
CA GLU A 44 -28.54 31.16 -21.99
C GLU A 44 -29.95 30.57 -21.89
N ASN A 45 -30.44 30.35 -20.68
CA ASN A 45 -31.81 29.90 -20.45
C ASN A 45 -32.84 30.93 -20.95
N TRP A 46 -32.60 32.23 -20.75
CA TRP A 46 -33.44 33.31 -21.29
C TRP A 46 -33.41 33.37 -22.83
N LEU A 47 -32.23 33.28 -23.45
CA LEU A 47 -32.08 33.24 -24.91
C LEU A 47 -32.82 32.04 -25.54
N ASN A 48 -32.77 30.89 -24.89
CA ASN A 48 -33.47 29.67 -25.35
C ASN A 48 -34.99 29.74 -25.20
N GLN A 49 -35.52 30.66 -24.38
CA GLN A 49 -36.96 30.84 -24.14
C GLN A 49 -37.63 31.86 -25.09
N ILE A 50 -36.86 32.74 -25.73
CA ILE A 50 -37.41 33.79 -26.60
C ILE A 50 -37.52 33.26 -28.04
N LYS A 51 -38.76 32.97 -28.45
CA LYS A 51 -39.09 32.40 -29.77
C LYS A 51 -39.42 33.47 -30.84
N ASP A 52 -39.42 34.76 -30.50
CA ASP A 52 -39.85 35.86 -31.38
C ASP A 52 -38.80 36.98 -31.47
N LEU A 53 -38.29 37.24 -32.68
CA LEU A 53 -36.99 37.86 -32.96
C LEU A 53 -37.00 39.40 -33.18
N PHE A 54 -38.17 40.05 -33.16
CA PHE A 54 -38.32 41.39 -33.76
C PHE A 54 -38.39 42.60 -32.81
N SER A 55 -38.22 42.44 -31.49
CA SER A 55 -38.32 43.56 -30.53
C SER A 55 -37.09 43.82 -29.65
N LEU A 56 -35.99 43.06 -29.82
CA LEU A 56 -34.83 43.12 -28.92
C LEU A 56 -33.61 43.80 -29.52
N ASN A 57 -32.94 44.62 -28.71
CA ASN A 57 -31.72 45.32 -29.07
C ASN A 57 -30.51 44.36 -29.07
N TRP A 58 -30.32 43.65 -30.19
CA TRP A 58 -29.30 42.63 -30.40
C TRP A 58 -27.86 43.12 -30.15
N GLY A 59 -27.54 44.39 -30.44
CA GLY A 59 -26.20 44.95 -30.22
C GLY A 59 -25.78 45.03 -28.75
N LYS A 60 -26.73 45.25 -27.83
CA LYS A 60 -26.47 45.25 -26.38
C LYS A 60 -26.37 43.81 -25.82
N ALA A 61 -27.21 42.91 -26.30
CA ALA A 61 -27.19 41.50 -25.88
C ALA A 61 -25.92 40.74 -26.34
N PHE A 62 -25.44 40.99 -27.56
CA PHE A 62 -24.20 40.40 -28.08
C PHE A 62 -22.94 41.02 -27.49
N SER A 63 -22.91 42.33 -27.21
CA SER A 63 -21.76 42.97 -26.57
C SER A 63 -21.60 42.55 -25.10
N GLU A 64 -22.70 42.46 -24.34
CA GLU A 64 -22.69 41.94 -22.96
C GLU A 64 -22.28 40.44 -22.89
N LYS A 65 -22.67 39.62 -23.87
CA LYS A 65 -22.23 38.21 -23.96
C LYS A 65 -20.71 38.11 -24.13
N THR A 66 -20.14 38.86 -25.07
CA THR A 66 -18.68 38.90 -25.29
C THR A 66 -17.94 39.39 -24.05
N ILE A 67 -18.48 40.37 -23.32
CA ILE A 67 -17.89 40.87 -22.07
C ILE A 67 -17.90 39.79 -20.98
N LEU A 68 -19.00 39.06 -20.78
CA LEU A 68 -19.07 38.00 -19.76
C LEU A 68 -18.16 36.82 -20.07
N TYR A 69 -18.11 36.37 -21.33
CA TYR A 69 -17.22 35.28 -21.74
C TYR A 69 -15.73 35.70 -21.70
N ASN A 70 -15.40 36.93 -22.08
CA ASN A 70 -14.05 37.46 -21.90
C ASN A 70 -13.68 37.60 -20.41
N THR A 71 -14.64 38.02 -19.57
CA THR A 71 -14.45 38.11 -18.11
C THR A 71 -14.22 36.72 -17.51
N LYS A 72 -15.00 35.72 -17.93
CA LYS A 72 -14.80 34.31 -17.57
C LYS A 72 -13.38 33.86 -17.93
N PHE A 73 -12.97 34.04 -19.18
CA PHE A 73 -11.63 33.67 -19.65
C PHE A 73 -10.50 34.37 -18.87
N GLN A 74 -10.66 35.66 -18.54
CA GLN A 74 -9.69 36.41 -17.74
C GLN A 74 -9.62 35.93 -16.28
N ILE A 75 -10.76 35.57 -15.68
CA ILE A 75 -10.80 35.00 -14.33
C ILE A 75 -10.17 33.60 -14.35
N GLU A 76 -10.50 32.74 -15.32
CA GLU A 76 -9.90 31.40 -15.47
C GLU A 76 -8.39 31.47 -15.66
N SER A 77 -7.91 32.35 -16.54
CA SER A 77 -6.47 32.60 -16.74
C SER A 77 -5.80 33.14 -15.47
N GLY A 78 -6.48 34.02 -14.73
CA GLY A 78 -5.98 34.53 -13.45
C GLY A 78 -5.93 33.47 -12.35
N ILE A 79 -6.92 32.58 -12.28
CA ILE A 79 -6.91 31.42 -11.38
C ILE A 79 -5.75 30.49 -11.74
N GLN A 80 -5.54 30.22 -13.03
CA GLN A 80 -4.43 29.39 -13.50
C GLN A 80 -3.05 29.98 -13.13
N ASP A 81 -2.86 31.29 -13.28
CA ASP A 81 -1.61 31.96 -12.86
C ASP A 81 -1.41 31.89 -11.33
N LEU A 82 -2.48 32.04 -10.55
CA LEU A 82 -2.44 31.88 -9.10
C LEU A 82 -2.12 30.44 -8.71
N ASP A 83 -2.71 29.46 -9.38
CA ASP A 83 -2.42 28.03 -9.21
C ASP A 83 -0.95 27.72 -9.48
N ASP A 84 -0.41 28.22 -10.59
CA ASP A 84 1.00 28.00 -10.96
C ASP A 84 1.96 28.61 -9.93
N LYS A 85 1.62 29.78 -9.37
CA LYS A 85 2.42 30.45 -8.31
C LYS A 85 2.34 29.70 -6.99
N ILE A 86 1.14 29.30 -6.57
CA ILE A 86 0.92 28.51 -5.35
C ILE A 86 1.67 27.19 -5.46
N GLU A 87 1.52 26.44 -6.56
CA GLU A 87 2.18 25.14 -6.76
C GLU A 87 3.71 25.26 -6.64
N LYS A 88 4.31 26.29 -7.27
CA LYS A 88 5.76 26.54 -7.18
C LYS A 88 6.21 26.93 -5.78
N LEU A 89 5.43 27.77 -5.09
CA LEU A 89 5.78 28.25 -3.76
C LEU A 89 5.64 27.14 -2.70
N GLU A 90 4.56 26.35 -2.75
CA GLU A 90 4.38 25.19 -1.88
C GLU A 90 5.46 24.14 -2.12
N PHE A 91 5.81 23.89 -3.38
CA PHE A 91 6.91 23.01 -3.71
C PHE A 91 8.23 23.54 -3.13
N PHE A 92 8.53 24.82 -3.34
CA PHE A 92 9.71 25.47 -2.76
C PHE A 92 9.77 25.31 -1.24
N VAL A 93 8.68 25.63 -0.52
CA VAL A 93 8.61 25.49 0.95
C VAL A 93 8.83 24.03 1.38
N SER A 94 8.24 23.06 0.67
CA SER A 94 8.43 21.62 0.97
C SER A 94 9.88 21.14 0.79
N GLN A 95 10.63 21.75 -0.13
CA GLN A 95 12.04 21.41 -0.35
C GLN A 95 12.97 22.16 0.60
N VAL A 96 12.71 23.44 0.85
CA VAL A 96 13.59 24.29 1.68
C VAL A 96 13.46 24.00 3.17
N SER A 97 12.28 23.60 3.65
CA SER A 97 12.11 23.14 5.04
C SER A 97 13.09 22.02 5.40
N GLN A 98 13.50 21.19 4.44
CA GLN A 98 14.48 20.13 4.65
C GLN A 98 15.88 20.67 5.02
N TYR A 99 16.27 21.86 4.53
CA TYR A 99 17.60 22.43 4.72
C TYR A 99 17.88 22.91 6.15
N PHE A 100 16.84 23.17 6.94
CA PHE A 100 16.99 23.75 8.27
C PHE A 100 17.00 22.71 9.38
N ASN A 101 16.72 21.43 9.11
CA ASN A 101 16.48 20.46 10.19
C ASN A 101 17.73 20.06 10.94
N ASP A 102 18.83 19.79 10.25
CA ASP A 102 20.10 19.51 10.91
C ASP A 102 20.52 20.71 11.76
N SER A 103 20.21 21.92 11.30
CA SER A 103 20.45 23.16 12.05
C SER A 103 19.53 23.27 13.28
N LEU A 104 18.27 22.86 13.17
CA LEU A 104 17.32 22.83 14.28
C LEU A 104 17.65 21.73 15.31
N GLU A 105 18.14 20.57 14.87
CA GLU A 105 18.63 19.50 15.75
C GLU A 105 19.88 19.96 16.50
N VAL A 106 20.85 20.55 15.78
CA VAL A 106 22.04 21.17 16.37
C VAL A 106 21.64 22.26 17.37
N LEU A 107 20.68 23.13 17.02
CA LEU A 107 20.17 24.17 17.90
C LEU A 107 19.50 23.57 19.15
N GLY A 108 18.67 22.54 19.00
CA GLY A 108 18.02 21.86 20.11
C GLY A 108 19.01 21.16 21.05
N LEU A 109 20.05 20.53 20.49
CA LEU A 109 21.15 19.95 21.26
C LEU A 109 21.99 21.03 21.96
N ALA A 110 22.21 22.18 21.32
CA ALA A 110 22.90 23.32 21.92
C ALA A 110 22.10 23.93 23.07
N ILE A 111 20.79 24.08 22.93
CA ILE A 111 19.89 24.54 24.01
C ILE A 111 19.92 23.54 25.18
N LYS A 112 19.84 22.23 24.91
CA LYS A 112 19.98 21.20 25.94
C LYS A 112 21.35 21.29 26.63
N GLY A 113 22.41 21.48 25.85
CA GLY A 113 23.76 21.68 26.37
C GLY A 113 23.87 22.89 27.28
N ALA A 114 23.40 24.06 26.84
CA ALA A 114 23.36 25.28 27.64
C ALA A 114 22.56 25.09 28.94
N THR A 115 21.43 24.37 28.89
CA THR A 115 20.60 24.05 30.06
C THR A 115 21.27 23.09 31.04
N GLN A 116 22.14 22.21 30.56
CA GLN A 116 22.92 21.30 31.41
C GLN A 116 24.13 22.02 32.00
N LEU A 117 24.82 22.85 31.21
CA LEU A 117 25.95 23.66 31.64
C LEU A 117 25.54 24.75 32.64
N SER A 118 24.33 25.30 32.54
CA SER A 118 23.82 26.28 33.52
C SER A 118 23.61 25.72 34.92
N LYS A 119 23.61 24.39 35.09
CA LYS A 119 23.55 23.71 36.39
C LYS A 119 24.92 23.55 37.05
N ILE A 120 26.00 23.85 36.33
CA ILE A 120 27.35 23.81 36.90
C ILE A 120 27.48 24.96 37.90
N ILE A 121 27.81 24.61 39.13
CA ILE A 121 28.06 25.59 40.19
C ILE A 121 29.56 25.83 40.26
N VAL A 122 29.93 27.11 40.40
CA VAL A 122 31.32 27.54 40.62
C VAL A 122 31.42 28.13 42.01
N ASP A 123 32.34 27.63 42.83
CA ASP A 123 32.59 28.20 44.15
C ASP A 123 33.50 29.43 44.07
N SER A 124 33.70 30.10 45.21
CA SER A 124 34.54 31.30 45.32
C SER A 124 36.02 31.05 45.00
N ASP A 125 36.46 29.80 45.04
CA ASP A 125 37.85 29.40 44.75
C ASP A 125 38.03 29.02 43.28
N GLY A 126 36.95 29.03 42.49
CA GLY A 126 36.96 28.72 41.06
C GLY A 126 36.83 27.23 40.73
N ASN A 127 36.42 26.39 41.68
CA ASN A 127 36.16 24.97 41.41
C ASN A 127 34.78 24.77 40.79
N TYR A 128 34.69 23.87 39.81
CA TYR A 128 33.46 23.54 39.09
C TYR A 128 32.87 22.22 39.59
N TYR A 129 31.59 22.23 39.93
CA TYR A 129 30.85 21.03 40.35
C TYR A 129 29.81 20.66 39.28
N ALA A 130 29.96 19.49 38.67
CA ALA A 130 29.13 19.00 37.58
C ALA A 130 28.37 17.70 37.92
N ASP A 131 28.28 17.35 39.20
CA ASP A 131 27.55 16.16 39.64
C ASP A 131 26.06 16.28 39.28
N GLY A 132 25.54 15.28 38.55
CA GLY A 132 24.17 15.25 38.05
C GLY A 132 23.93 15.94 36.70
N VAL A 133 24.97 16.52 36.08
CA VAL A 133 24.88 17.11 34.73
C VAL A 133 24.95 16.00 33.67
N ASN A 134 23.95 15.92 32.79
CA ASN A 134 23.93 14.95 31.70
C ASN A 134 24.64 15.51 30.46
N MET A 135 25.80 14.94 30.12
CA MET A 135 26.63 15.36 28.98
C MET A 135 26.44 14.51 27.70
N SER A 136 25.45 13.61 27.66
CA SER A 136 25.18 12.76 26.48
C SER A 136 24.88 13.56 25.20
N TRP A 137 24.48 14.82 25.33
CA TRP A 137 24.27 15.74 24.22
C TRP A 137 25.56 16.05 23.45
N VAL A 138 26.73 16.03 24.09
CA VAL A 138 28.03 16.32 23.43
C VAL A 138 28.33 15.25 22.39
N GLN A 139 28.12 13.98 22.74
CA GLN A 139 28.32 12.87 21.82
C GLN A 139 27.28 12.92 20.69
N LYS A 140 25.99 13.11 21.04
CA LYS A 140 24.92 13.28 20.05
C LYS A 140 25.20 14.42 19.07
N MET A 141 25.72 15.55 19.55
CA MET A 141 26.08 16.71 18.71
C MET A 141 27.24 16.41 17.76
N LYS A 142 28.23 15.61 18.18
CA LYS A 142 29.30 15.14 17.30
C LYS A 142 28.79 14.15 16.24
N ASP A 143 27.74 13.41 16.57
CA ASP A 143 27.16 12.39 15.70
C ASP A 143 26.13 12.97 14.71
N VAL A 144 25.65 14.21 14.90
CA VAL A 144 24.79 14.89 13.92
C VAL A 144 25.58 15.14 12.65
N LYS A 145 25.22 14.42 11.59
CA LYS A 145 25.70 14.71 10.23
C LYS A 145 24.87 15.85 9.67
N VAL A 146 25.50 17.01 9.48
CA VAL A 146 24.90 18.12 8.75
C VAL A 146 25.05 17.85 7.26
N GLU A 147 23.99 17.35 6.64
CA GLU A 147 23.94 17.04 5.21
C GLU A 147 23.15 18.13 4.48
N SER A 148 23.68 18.60 3.35
CA SER A 148 22.86 19.44 2.48
C SER A 148 21.89 18.54 1.71
N ALA A 149 20.62 18.53 2.10
CA ALA A 149 19.58 17.99 1.22
C ALA A 149 19.69 18.70 -0.15
N LYS A 150 19.54 17.93 -1.23
CA LYS A 150 19.58 18.48 -2.60
C LYS A 150 18.18 18.83 -3.05
N TYR A 151 18.04 19.94 -3.75
CA TYR A 151 16.80 20.29 -4.42
C TYR A 151 16.48 19.21 -5.47
N ASP A 152 15.37 18.49 -5.28
CA ASP A 152 14.90 17.50 -6.24
C ASP A 152 13.93 18.15 -7.23
N SER A 153 14.43 18.64 -8.35
CA SER A 153 13.61 19.24 -9.40
C SER A 153 12.94 18.22 -10.33
N SER A 154 13.02 16.92 -10.02
CA SER A 154 12.51 15.87 -10.91
C SER A 154 11.00 15.98 -11.09
N LYS A 155 10.53 15.53 -12.26
CA LYS A 155 9.09 15.45 -12.54
C LYS A 155 8.36 14.59 -11.50
N LYS A 156 8.99 13.50 -11.06
CA LYS A 156 8.43 12.59 -10.05
C LYS A 156 8.20 13.30 -8.71
N ALA A 157 9.15 14.12 -8.25
CA ALA A 157 8.99 14.88 -7.00
C ALA A 157 7.87 15.93 -7.10
N LYS A 158 7.76 16.62 -8.25
CA LYS A 158 6.68 17.59 -8.50
C LYS A 158 5.31 16.93 -8.59
N ASP A 159 5.20 15.82 -9.32
CA ASP A 159 3.95 15.06 -9.46
C ASP A 159 3.48 14.54 -8.09
N LEU A 160 4.39 14.00 -7.27
CA LEU A 160 4.09 13.57 -5.90
C LEU A 160 3.60 14.72 -5.02
N HIS A 161 4.25 15.88 -5.08
CA HIS A 161 3.80 17.06 -4.32
C HIS A 161 2.40 17.49 -4.75
N LYS A 162 2.11 17.48 -6.06
CA LYS A 162 0.79 17.82 -6.60
C LYS A 162 -0.29 16.86 -6.15
N GLU A 163 0.00 15.55 -6.06
CA GLU A 163 -0.94 14.58 -5.50
C GLU A 163 -1.15 14.78 -3.99
N TYR A 164 -0.09 15.09 -3.24
CA TYR A 164 -0.21 15.45 -1.82
C TYR A 164 -1.11 16.66 -1.61
N GLN A 165 -1.00 17.72 -2.43
CA GLN A 165 -1.87 18.89 -2.29
C GLN A 165 -3.36 18.55 -2.52
N LYS A 166 -3.67 17.73 -3.53
CA LYS A 166 -5.04 17.25 -3.75
C LYS A 166 -5.58 16.46 -2.56
N ILE A 167 -4.73 15.64 -1.93
CA ILE A 167 -5.08 14.88 -0.73
C ILE A 167 -5.33 15.82 0.44
N LEU A 168 -4.49 16.85 0.61
CA LEU A 168 -4.67 17.85 1.66
C LEU A 168 -5.98 18.61 1.49
N ASP A 169 -6.29 19.10 0.29
CA ASP A 169 -7.57 19.75 -0.02
C ASP A 169 -8.75 18.83 0.31
N LYS A 170 -8.64 17.54 -0.04
CA LYS A 170 -9.67 16.54 0.25
C LYS A 170 -9.89 16.37 1.76
N LEU A 171 -8.81 16.29 2.54
CA LEU A 171 -8.86 16.19 4.00
C LEU A 171 -9.45 17.44 4.64
N GLN A 172 -9.05 18.63 4.20
CA GLN A 172 -9.58 19.90 4.69
C GLN A 172 -11.09 20.04 4.42
N ASN A 173 -11.58 19.41 3.35
CA ASN A 173 -13.00 19.32 3.02
C ASN A 173 -13.73 18.17 3.74
N GLY A 174 -13.09 17.48 4.69
CA GLY A 174 -13.70 16.41 5.50
C GLY A 174 -14.02 15.13 4.73
N LYS A 175 -13.39 14.91 3.55
CA LYS A 175 -13.59 13.70 2.74
C LYS A 175 -12.57 12.62 3.11
N GLU A 176 -13.03 11.37 3.12
CA GLU A 176 -12.16 10.22 3.42
C GLU A 176 -11.19 9.90 2.28
N LEU A 177 -10.01 9.41 2.64
CA LEU A 177 -9.00 8.96 1.69
C LEU A 177 -9.23 7.50 1.30
N SER A 178 -9.02 7.19 0.02
CA SER A 178 -8.86 5.82 -0.44
C SER A 178 -7.51 5.25 0.00
N ASP A 179 -7.38 3.92 -0.04
CA ASP A 179 -6.12 3.22 0.25
C ASP A 179 -4.94 3.76 -0.57
N LYS A 180 -5.16 4.05 -1.86
CA LYS A 180 -4.11 4.59 -2.74
C LYS A 180 -3.71 6.02 -2.35
N GLU A 181 -4.68 6.88 -2.06
CA GLU A 181 -4.41 8.25 -1.58
C GLU A 181 -3.65 8.24 -0.26
N PHE A 182 -3.98 7.33 0.65
CA PHE A 182 -3.23 7.17 1.90
C PHE A 182 -1.79 6.71 1.67
N GLN A 183 -1.55 5.78 0.75
CA GLN A 183 -0.19 5.35 0.38
C GLN A 183 0.65 6.47 -0.23
N ILE A 184 0.03 7.34 -1.05
CA ILE A 184 0.68 8.54 -1.60
C ILE A 184 1.04 9.51 -0.47
N LEU A 185 0.13 9.74 0.48
CA LEU A 185 0.36 10.57 1.65
C LEU A 185 1.54 10.06 2.49
N GLU A 186 1.58 8.76 2.78
CA GLU A 186 2.70 8.14 3.48
C GLU A 186 4.02 8.28 2.71
N SER A 187 3.97 8.08 1.39
CA SER A 187 5.15 8.21 0.53
C SER A 187 5.72 9.62 0.57
N PHE A 188 4.86 10.63 0.51
CA PHE A 188 5.24 12.03 0.65
C PHE A 188 5.89 12.29 2.02
N ILE A 189 5.26 11.86 3.10
CA ILE A 189 5.77 12.09 4.47
C ILE A 189 7.11 11.39 4.69
N ARG A 190 7.29 10.17 4.20
CA ARG A 190 8.57 9.46 4.32
C ARG A 190 9.70 10.15 3.54
N LEU A 191 9.40 10.71 2.36
CA LEU A 191 10.38 11.45 1.55
C LEU A 191 10.62 12.87 2.08
N HIS A 192 9.69 13.39 2.88
CA HIS A 192 9.76 14.69 3.52
C HIS A 192 9.54 14.58 5.03
N PRO A 193 10.38 13.80 5.75
CA PRO A 193 10.14 13.46 7.17
C PRO A 193 10.18 14.66 8.10
N GLN A 194 10.68 15.78 7.59
CA GLN A 194 10.84 17.04 8.29
C GLN A 194 9.85 18.12 7.82
N ALA A 195 8.92 17.78 6.92
CA ALA A 195 7.86 18.70 6.52
C ALA A 195 6.97 19.00 7.73
N GLN A 196 6.64 20.27 7.94
CA GLN A 196 5.61 20.64 8.91
C GLN A 196 4.25 20.25 8.35
N LEU A 197 3.65 19.20 8.90
CA LEU A 197 2.38 18.67 8.43
C LEU A 197 1.19 19.37 9.11
N PRO A 198 0.12 19.66 8.36
CA PRO A 198 -1.15 20.11 8.94
C PRO A 198 -1.70 19.11 9.97
N LYS A 199 -2.46 19.60 10.96
CA LYS A 199 -3.02 18.75 12.03
C LYS A 199 -3.96 17.68 11.48
N GLU A 200 -4.70 18.01 10.42
CA GLU A 200 -5.60 17.12 9.71
C GLU A 200 -4.86 15.91 9.14
N VAL A 201 -3.68 16.14 8.55
CA VAL A 201 -2.80 15.10 8.03
C VAL A 201 -2.28 14.21 9.16
N LEU A 202 -1.80 14.80 10.25
CA LEU A 202 -1.31 14.06 11.42
C LEU A 202 -2.40 13.20 12.05
N ASN A 203 -3.60 13.75 12.23
CA ASN A 203 -4.74 13.03 12.78
C ASN A 203 -5.18 11.88 11.87
N GLN A 204 -5.26 12.12 10.55
CA GLN A 204 -5.58 11.08 9.59
C GLN A 204 -4.53 9.96 9.60
N MET A 205 -3.26 10.32 9.66
CA MET A 205 -2.16 9.36 9.74
C MET A 205 -2.27 8.48 10.99
N GLN A 206 -2.48 9.09 12.15
CA GLN A 206 -2.62 8.35 13.40
C GLN A 206 -3.84 7.42 13.38
N ARG A 207 -4.97 7.89 12.83
CA ARG A 207 -6.19 7.07 12.67
C ARG A 207 -5.95 5.88 11.76
N GLU A 208 -5.38 6.10 10.58
CA GLU A 208 -5.14 5.05 9.58
C GLU A 208 -4.12 4.01 10.06
N ILE A 209 -3.01 4.45 10.67
CA ILE A 209 -2.01 3.54 11.25
C ILE A 209 -2.67 2.67 12.33
N SER A 210 -3.45 3.27 13.22
CA SER A 210 -4.16 2.53 14.27
C SER A 210 -5.20 1.57 13.70
N ASN A 211 -5.92 1.99 12.65
CA ASN A 211 -6.95 1.18 12.03
C ASN A 211 -6.36 -0.03 11.30
N ARG A 212 -5.25 0.15 10.57
CA ARG A 212 -4.61 -0.92 9.81
C ARG A 212 -3.87 -1.91 10.70
N ALA A 213 -3.34 -1.47 11.85
CA ALA A 213 -2.74 -2.36 12.86
C ALA A 213 -3.78 -3.11 13.71
N ASN A 214 -5.09 -2.93 13.48
CA ASN A 214 -6.14 -3.52 14.31
C ASN A 214 -6.71 -4.80 13.67
N MET A 215 -6.67 -5.92 14.41
CA MET A 215 -7.17 -7.22 13.93
C MET A 215 -8.67 -7.21 13.61
N LYS A 216 -9.49 -6.52 14.41
CA LYS A 216 -10.94 -6.46 14.17
C LYS A 216 -11.25 -5.73 12.87
N ASN A 217 -10.53 -4.63 12.59
CA ASN A 217 -10.70 -3.90 11.33
C ASN A 217 -10.22 -4.73 10.13
N LEU A 218 -9.15 -5.53 10.28
CA LEU A 218 -8.74 -6.50 9.28
C LEU A 218 -9.87 -7.50 8.98
N GLU A 219 -10.47 -8.08 10.03
CA GLU A 219 -11.58 -9.03 9.90
C GLU A 219 -12.79 -8.41 9.20
N GLU A 220 -13.18 -7.19 9.59
CA GLU A 220 -14.27 -6.44 8.94
C GLU A 220 -13.97 -6.21 7.45
N LYS A 221 -12.75 -5.76 7.10
CA LYS A 221 -12.33 -5.54 5.71
C LYS A 221 -12.33 -6.84 4.89
N VAL A 222 -11.87 -7.94 5.47
CA VAL A 222 -11.87 -9.26 4.82
C VAL A 222 -13.30 -9.74 4.55
N GLU A 223 -14.22 -9.57 5.50
CA GLU A 223 -15.63 -9.92 5.31
C GLU A 223 -16.31 -9.11 4.20
N GLU A 224 -15.97 -7.82 4.06
CA GLU A 224 -16.42 -7.00 2.94
C GLU A 224 -15.86 -7.50 1.60
N ILE A 225 -14.57 -7.88 1.55
CA ILE A 225 -13.93 -8.44 0.36
C ILE A 225 -14.61 -9.75 -0.06
N LYS A 226 -14.87 -10.68 0.88
CA LYS A 226 -15.55 -11.96 0.62
C LYS A 226 -16.92 -11.74 -0.04
N LYS A 227 -17.68 -10.73 0.41
CA LYS A 227 -19.02 -10.38 -0.08
C LYS A 227 -19.04 -9.58 -1.38
N SER A 228 -17.90 -9.08 -1.84
CA SER A 228 -17.81 -8.31 -3.08
C SER A 228 -18.14 -9.12 -4.34
N ASP A 229 -18.43 -8.42 -5.44
CA ASP A 229 -18.70 -8.97 -6.76
C ASP A 229 -17.43 -9.32 -7.57
N LYS A 230 -16.25 -9.15 -6.95
CA LYS A 230 -14.93 -9.42 -7.56
C LYS A 230 -14.72 -10.91 -7.83
N THR A 231 -13.74 -11.20 -8.68
CA THR A 231 -13.32 -12.58 -8.97
C THR A 231 -12.63 -13.22 -7.76
N SER A 232 -12.60 -14.56 -7.70
CA SER A 232 -11.86 -15.33 -6.68
C SER A 232 -10.41 -14.87 -6.52
N SER A 233 -9.73 -14.68 -7.66
CA SER A 233 -8.33 -14.25 -7.69
C SER A 233 -8.16 -12.84 -7.14
N ASP A 234 -9.05 -11.91 -7.52
CA ASP A 234 -9.04 -10.53 -7.01
C ASP A 234 -9.35 -10.49 -5.51
N LYS A 235 -10.32 -11.28 -5.04
CA LYS A 235 -10.66 -11.40 -3.62
C LYS A 235 -9.47 -11.92 -2.83
N THR A 236 -8.85 -13.01 -3.30
CA THR A 236 -7.64 -13.59 -2.69
C THR A 236 -6.53 -12.55 -2.63
N ASN A 237 -6.29 -11.81 -3.72
CA ASN A 237 -5.28 -10.76 -3.75
C ASN A 237 -5.56 -9.66 -2.71
N LEU A 238 -6.80 -9.21 -2.61
CA LEU A 238 -7.20 -8.18 -1.65
C LEU A 238 -7.13 -8.66 -0.20
N ILE A 239 -7.46 -9.93 0.07
CA ILE A 239 -7.28 -10.55 1.39
C ILE A 239 -5.80 -10.56 1.76
N VAL A 240 -4.93 -11.08 0.88
CA VAL A 240 -3.48 -11.10 1.12
C VAL A 240 -2.96 -9.69 1.36
N THR A 241 -3.39 -8.69 0.57
CA THR A 241 -3.02 -7.28 0.78
C THR A 241 -3.52 -6.71 2.11
N ALA A 242 -4.71 -7.10 2.58
CA ALA A 242 -5.21 -6.66 3.87
C ALA A 242 -4.35 -7.23 5.03
N TYR A 243 -3.94 -8.50 4.93
CA TYR A 243 -3.01 -9.11 5.88
C TYR A 243 -1.59 -8.52 5.80
N GLU A 244 -1.10 -8.20 4.60
CA GLU A 244 0.15 -7.48 4.38
C GLU A 244 0.14 -6.12 5.09
N ASP A 245 -0.93 -5.34 4.93
CA ASP A 245 -1.13 -4.09 5.65
C ASP A 245 -1.10 -4.34 7.17
N TYR A 246 -1.92 -5.25 7.68
CA TYR A 246 -1.96 -5.55 9.10
C TYR A 246 -0.57 -5.87 9.68
N LEU A 247 0.17 -6.76 9.02
CA LEU A 247 1.51 -7.14 9.44
C LEU A 247 2.50 -5.98 9.36
N PHE A 248 2.43 -5.17 8.29
CA PHE A 248 3.28 -4.00 8.13
C PHE A 248 3.02 -2.98 9.23
N TYR A 249 1.77 -2.58 9.47
CA TYR A 249 1.45 -1.53 10.44
C TYR A 249 1.65 -1.98 11.89
N ASN A 250 1.44 -3.26 12.21
CA ASN A 250 1.77 -3.82 13.52
C ASN A 250 3.30 -3.87 13.78
N ASN A 251 4.11 -3.82 12.71
CA ASN A 251 5.57 -3.88 12.77
C ASN A 251 6.22 -2.68 12.06
N ARG A 252 5.54 -1.53 12.01
CA ARG A 252 5.88 -0.41 11.12
C ARG A 252 7.32 0.07 11.33
N ALA A 253 7.73 0.23 12.58
CA ALA A 253 9.09 0.67 12.92
C ALA A 253 10.17 -0.29 12.40
N ALA A 254 9.96 -1.61 12.53
CA ALA A 254 10.89 -2.62 12.05
C ALA A 254 11.02 -2.58 10.52
N PHE A 255 9.90 -2.48 9.80
CA PHE A 255 9.89 -2.39 8.34
C PHE A 255 10.44 -1.07 7.80
N GLU A 256 10.17 0.06 8.47
CA GLU A 256 10.72 1.36 8.11
C GLU A 256 12.24 1.38 8.29
N GLU A 257 12.76 0.84 9.41
CA GLU A 257 14.21 0.74 9.62
C GLU A 257 14.87 -0.21 8.62
N TYR A 258 14.23 -1.36 8.36
CA TYR A 258 14.68 -2.32 7.36
C TYR A 258 14.78 -1.67 5.98
N TRP A 259 13.71 -0.97 5.56
CA TRP A 259 13.70 -0.29 4.28
C TRP A 259 14.75 0.81 4.21
N ARG A 260 14.92 1.62 5.27
CA ARG A 260 15.97 2.65 5.33
C ARG A 260 17.37 2.07 5.11
N LYS A 261 17.68 0.93 5.71
CA LYS A 261 18.96 0.22 5.49
C LYS A 261 19.04 -0.30 4.05
N ARG A 262 17.99 -0.96 3.58
CA ARG A 262 17.93 -1.54 2.23
C ARG A 262 18.04 -0.51 1.11
N SER A 263 17.35 0.61 1.22
CA SER A 263 17.36 1.68 0.22
C SER A 263 18.70 2.43 0.16
N SER A 264 19.52 2.35 1.22
CA SER A 264 20.87 2.93 1.24
C SER A 264 21.94 2.03 0.60
N TYR A 265 21.58 0.78 0.25
CA TYR A 265 22.50 -0.20 -0.29
C TYR A 265 22.52 -0.17 -1.83
N ASN A 266 23.70 0.08 -2.40
CA ASN A 266 23.88 0.23 -3.85
C ASN A 266 24.19 -1.09 -4.59
N GLY A 267 24.02 -2.24 -3.92
CA GLY A 267 24.28 -3.57 -4.50
C GLY A 267 23.01 -4.40 -4.72
N PRO A 268 23.13 -5.58 -5.36
CA PRO A 268 22.01 -6.51 -5.46
C PRO A 268 21.57 -6.94 -4.05
N TRP A 269 20.28 -6.79 -3.77
CA TRP A 269 19.71 -7.21 -2.49
C TRP A 269 19.23 -8.65 -2.57
N ASP A 270 20.05 -9.56 -2.06
CA ASP A 270 19.66 -10.95 -1.82
C ASP A 270 19.66 -11.21 -0.30
N PRO A 271 18.48 -11.39 0.32
CA PRO A 271 18.36 -11.61 1.77
C PRO A 271 19.09 -12.87 2.27
N TYR A 272 19.52 -13.76 1.37
CA TYR A 272 20.25 -14.99 1.70
C TYR A 272 21.74 -14.92 1.36
N SER A 273 22.21 -13.79 0.80
CA SER A 273 23.61 -13.64 0.46
C SER A 273 24.50 -13.59 1.71
N ASP A 274 25.74 -14.05 1.57
CA ASP A 274 26.79 -13.90 2.60
C ASP A 274 27.30 -12.45 2.73
N ASN A 275 26.65 -11.50 2.04
CA ASN A 275 26.97 -10.10 2.18
C ASN A 275 26.69 -9.63 3.61
N LEU A 276 27.74 -9.17 4.30
CA LEU A 276 27.65 -8.77 5.72
C LEU A 276 26.61 -7.67 5.95
N PHE A 277 26.49 -6.69 5.04
CA PHE A 277 25.52 -5.59 5.19
C PHE A 277 24.08 -6.10 5.08
N VAL A 278 23.81 -6.94 4.08
CA VAL A 278 22.47 -7.53 3.88
C VAL A 278 22.12 -8.43 5.06
N LYS A 279 23.03 -9.33 5.45
CA LYS A 279 22.85 -10.23 6.60
C LYS A 279 22.61 -9.48 7.90
N GLU A 280 23.33 -8.38 8.13
CA GLU A 280 23.12 -7.53 9.30
C GLU A 280 21.74 -6.85 9.26
N ALA A 281 21.29 -6.37 8.11
CA ALA A 281 19.97 -5.77 7.95
C ALA A 281 18.84 -6.79 8.20
N GLU A 282 18.94 -7.99 7.63
CA GLU A 282 17.97 -9.08 7.84
C GLU A 282 17.95 -9.53 9.31
N ASN A 283 19.12 -9.69 9.95
CA ASN A 283 19.20 -10.05 11.37
C ASN A 283 18.61 -8.96 12.29
N ASN A 284 18.83 -7.69 11.96
CA ASN A 284 18.27 -6.58 12.73
C ASN A 284 16.75 -6.51 12.59
N PHE A 285 16.22 -6.78 11.40
CA PHE A 285 14.77 -6.89 11.18
C PHE A 285 14.18 -8.05 11.99
N PHE A 286 14.78 -9.24 11.91
CA PHE A 286 14.32 -10.41 12.66
C PHE A 286 14.27 -10.16 14.17
N LYS A 287 15.21 -9.39 14.72
CA LYS A 287 15.22 -9.03 16.15
C LYS A 287 14.19 -7.98 16.55
N SER A 288 13.70 -7.17 15.60
CA SER A 288 12.81 -6.03 15.87
C SER A 288 11.35 -6.30 15.52
N VAL A 289 11.07 -7.30 14.68
CA VAL A 289 9.72 -7.70 14.32
C VAL A 289 9.03 -8.37 15.50
N ASN A 290 7.78 -7.98 15.76
CA ASN A 290 6.88 -8.75 16.59
C ASN A 290 6.36 -9.95 15.79
N SER A 291 6.94 -11.10 16.07
CA SER A 291 6.62 -12.37 15.42
C SER A 291 5.45 -13.11 16.06
N GLU A 292 4.89 -12.59 17.16
CA GLU A 292 3.92 -13.32 17.96
C GLU A 292 2.72 -13.74 17.11
N ASN A 293 2.43 -15.05 17.10
CA ASN A 293 1.30 -15.65 16.39
C ASN A 293 1.36 -15.55 14.86
N ILE A 294 2.53 -15.33 14.22
CA ILE A 294 2.61 -15.23 12.75
C ILE A 294 2.02 -16.45 12.03
N LYS A 295 2.28 -17.68 12.51
CA LYS A 295 1.64 -18.89 11.95
C LYS A 295 0.12 -18.86 12.06
N LYS A 296 -0.42 -18.41 13.20
CA LYS A 296 -1.88 -18.31 13.40
C LYS A 296 -2.49 -17.24 12.49
N ILE A 297 -1.78 -16.13 12.27
CA ILE A 297 -2.21 -15.08 11.34
C ILE A 297 -2.25 -15.65 9.91
N VAL A 298 -1.23 -16.40 9.50
CA VAL A 298 -1.17 -17.01 8.16
C VAL A 298 -2.20 -18.13 8.00
N ALA A 299 -2.46 -18.93 9.05
CA ALA A 299 -3.54 -19.92 9.07
C ALA A 299 -4.91 -19.25 8.93
N LYS A 300 -5.17 -18.18 9.69
CA LYS A 300 -6.41 -17.38 9.59
C LYS A 300 -6.59 -16.80 8.19
N MET A 301 -5.52 -16.27 7.58
CA MET A 301 -5.54 -15.84 6.19
C MET A 301 -5.89 -17.00 5.24
N GLY A 302 -5.33 -18.19 5.49
CA GLY A 302 -5.66 -19.41 4.78
C GLY A 302 -7.16 -19.77 4.89
N ASP A 303 -7.74 -19.70 6.08
CA ASP A 303 -9.17 -19.91 6.30
C ASP A 303 -10.01 -18.86 5.54
N ASP A 304 -9.62 -17.59 5.58
CA ASP A 304 -10.32 -16.52 4.85
C ASP A 304 -10.30 -16.73 3.32
N ILE A 305 -9.22 -17.29 2.79
CA ILE A 305 -9.10 -17.67 1.37
C ILE A 305 -10.00 -18.88 1.05
N LEU A 306 -10.04 -19.87 1.94
CA LEU A 306 -10.90 -21.04 1.78
C LEU A 306 -12.40 -20.68 1.87
N ASP A 307 -12.75 -19.69 2.69
CA ASP A 307 -14.11 -19.15 2.75
C ASP A 307 -14.53 -18.55 1.40
N VAL A 308 -13.63 -17.86 0.68
CA VAL A 308 -13.92 -17.34 -0.67
C VAL A 308 -14.32 -18.47 -1.60
N LYS A 309 -13.56 -19.59 -1.57
CA LYS A 309 -13.90 -20.80 -2.34
C LYS A 309 -15.29 -21.31 -1.97
N GLU A 310 -15.57 -21.45 -0.67
CA GLU A 310 -16.86 -21.96 -0.20
C GLU A 310 -18.05 -21.07 -0.65
N PHE A 311 -17.89 -19.75 -0.60
CA PHE A 311 -18.89 -18.81 -1.11
C PHE A 311 -19.13 -18.97 -2.62
N GLU A 312 -18.06 -19.16 -3.40
CA GLU A 312 -18.15 -19.36 -4.84
C GLU A 312 -18.78 -20.69 -5.21
N ASP A 313 -18.44 -21.76 -4.50
CA ASP A 313 -19.02 -23.09 -4.68
C ASP A 313 -20.53 -23.07 -4.41
N LYS A 314 -20.96 -22.40 -3.32
CA LYS A 314 -22.39 -22.19 -3.02
C LYS A 314 -23.08 -21.41 -4.12
N LYS A 315 -22.50 -20.28 -4.56
CA LYS A 315 -23.07 -19.45 -5.64
C LYS A 315 -23.17 -20.22 -6.96
N ARG A 316 -22.14 -21.02 -7.30
CA ARG A 316 -22.14 -21.88 -8.49
C ARG A 316 -23.23 -22.95 -8.39
N ALA A 317 -23.37 -23.61 -7.24
CA ALA A 317 -24.41 -24.61 -7.00
C ALA A 317 -25.82 -24.00 -7.14
N GLU A 318 -26.07 -22.83 -6.56
CA GLU A 318 -27.33 -22.09 -6.70
C GLU A 318 -27.64 -21.75 -8.17
N LEU A 319 -26.65 -21.29 -8.93
CA LEU A 319 -26.82 -20.97 -10.36
C LEU A 319 -27.13 -22.22 -11.19
N ILE A 320 -26.44 -23.34 -10.93
CA ILE A 320 -26.72 -24.63 -11.58
C ILE A 320 -28.14 -25.08 -11.25
N GLN A 321 -28.55 -24.98 -9.98
CA GLN A 321 -29.91 -25.34 -9.55
C GLN A 321 -30.98 -24.46 -10.23
N LYS A 322 -30.78 -23.14 -10.29
CA LYS A 322 -31.67 -22.21 -11.01
C LYS A 322 -31.74 -22.55 -12.50
N GLY A 323 -30.61 -22.83 -13.14
CA GLY A 323 -30.54 -23.24 -14.54
C GLY A 323 -31.32 -24.53 -14.80
N ARG A 324 -31.10 -25.57 -13.99
CA ARG A 324 -31.83 -26.85 -14.08
C ARG A 324 -33.33 -26.72 -13.77
N SER A 325 -33.72 -25.82 -12.86
CA SER A 325 -35.15 -25.53 -12.62
C SER A 325 -35.84 -24.85 -13.80
N SER A 326 -35.06 -24.10 -14.61
CA SER A 326 -35.53 -23.40 -15.80
C SER A 326 -35.51 -24.29 -17.05
N TRP A 327 -34.61 -25.27 -17.11
CA TRP A 327 -34.45 -26.22 -18.21
C TRP A 327 -34.87 -27.64 -17.79
N LYS A 328 -36.11 -28.03 -18.11
CA LYS A 328 -36.56 -29.43 -18.00
C LYS A 328 -36.27 -30.13 -19.32
N SER A 329 -35.20 -30.92 -19.37
CA SER A 329 -34.97 -31.78 -20.53
C SER A 329 -36.08 -32.84 -20.61
N PRO A 330 -36.60 -33.20 -21.80
CA PRO A 330 -37.59 -34.27 -21.93
C PRO A 330 -37.00 -35.60 -21.41
N GLY A 331 -37.58 -36.12 -20.33
CA GLY A 331 -37.16 -37.38 -19.70
C GLY A 331 -36.40 -37.26 -18.37
N ASP A 332 -36.25 -36.04 -17.82
CA ASP A 332 -35.66 -35.82 -16.50
C ASP A 332 -36.71 -35.96 -15.38
N ASN A 333 -36.53 -36.94 -14.49
CA ASN A 333 -37.57 -37.38 -13.54
C ASN A 333 -37.58 -36.59 -12.22
N GLY A 334 -36.76 -35.55 -12.09
CA GLY A 334 -36.75 -34.66 -10.92
C GLY A 334 -36.46 -35.34 -9.57
N THR A 335 -35.94 -36.57 -9.57
CA THR A 335 -35.56 -37.32 -8.36
C THR A 335 -34.05 -37.21 -8.17
N VAL A 336 -33.70 -36.72 -6.99
CA VAL A 336 -32.41 -36.09 -6.70
C VAL A 336 -31.42 -37.15 -6.25
N ASP A 337 -30.31 -37.31 -6.97
CA ASP A 337 -29.10 -37.84 -6.36
C ASP A 337 -28.26 -36.66 -5.85
N ASN A 338 -28.43 -36.35 -4.57
CA ASN A 338 -27.65 -35.34 -3.85
C ASN A 338 -26.17 -35.77 -3.64
N SER A 339 -25.76 -36.95 -4.12
CA SER A 339 -24.42 -37.50 -3.85
C SER A 339 -23.35 -37.14 -4.87
N ILE A 340 -23.67 -36.45 -5.98
CA ILE A 340 -22.64 -35.98 -6.90
C ILE A 340 -22.00 -34.71 -6.32
N PRO A 341 -20.71 -34.72 -5.94
CA PRO A 341 -20.04 -33.51 -5.46
C PRO A 341 -20.14 -32.45 -6.55
N VAL A 342 -20.80 -31.34 -6.26
CA VAL A 342 -20.87 -30.18 -7.16
C VAL A 342 -19.53 -29.47 -7.05
N GLY A 343 -18.55 -30.01 -7.77
CA GLY A 343 -17.16 -29.59 -7.78
C GLY A 343 -16.38 -30.62 -8.58
N VAL A 344 -16.31 -30.44 -9.90
CA VAL A 344 -15.43 -31.28 -10.71
C VAL A 344 -14.01 -30.96 -10.25
N GLU A 345 -13.29 -31.94 -9.69
CA GLU A 345 -11.91 -31.81 -9.18
C GLU A 345 -10.96 -31.05 -10.14
N LEU A 346 -11.25 -31.11 -11.45
CA LEU A 346 -10.54 -30.38 -12.51
C LEU A 346 -10.68 -28.85 -12.44
N GLY A 347 -11.83 -28.32 -12.00
CA GLY A 347 -12.07 -26.87 -11.89
C GLY A 347 -11.34 -26.24 -10.71
N ASP A 348 -11.37 -26.89 -9.56
CA ASP A 348 -10.72 -26.41 -8.33
C ASP A 348 -9.20 -26.46 -8.45
N THR A 349 -8.68 -27.48 -9.12
CA THR A 349 -7.25 -27.60 -9.42
C THR A 349 -6.75 -26.44 -10.29
N ALA A 350 -7.45 -26.12 -11.38
CA ALA A 350 -7.10 -25.01 -12.25
C ALA A 350 -7.18 -23.65 -11.53
N THR A 351 -8.21 -23.42 -10.71
CA THR A 351 -8.31 -22.18 -9.92
C THR A 351 -7.21 -22.08 -8.88
N PHE A 352 -6.90 -23.16 -8.17
CA PHE A 352 -5.79 -23.16 -7.22
C PHE A 352 -4.44 -22.85 -7.90
N ILE A 353 -4.20 -23.43 -9.08
CA ILE A 353 -3.02 -23.14 -9.91
C ILE A 353 -2.93 -21.65 -10.26
N GLU A 354 -4.06 -21.03 -10.62
CA GLU A 354 -4.12 -19.60 -10.89
C GLU A 354 -3.83 -18.71 -9.68
N LEU A 355 -4.02 -19.23 -8.45
CA LEU A 355 -3.72 -18.50 -7.21
C LEU A 355 -2.25 -18.60 -6.80
N VAL A 356 -1.61 -19.75 -7.01
CA VAL A 356 -0.25 -20.06 -6.49
C VAL A 356 0.88 -19.81 -7.49
N ASN A 357 0.56 -19.67 -8.79
CA ASN A 357 1.57 -19.44 -9.83
C ASN A 357 2.40 -18.16 -9.61
N THR A 358 3.55 -18.05 -10.27
CA THR A 358 4.42 -16.87 -10.11
C THR A 358 3.69 -15.57 -10.46
N LYS A 359 3.87 -14.53 -9.62
CA LYS A 359 3.15 -13.23 -9.68
C LYS A 359 1.63 -13.33 -9.44
N LYS A 360 1.15 -14.44 -8.91
CA LYS A 360 -0.26 -14.62 -8.52
C LYS A 360 -0.46 -14.35 -7.02
N PRO A 361 -1.71 -14.24 -6.55
CA PRO A 361 -2.01 -13.78 -5.20
C PRO A 361 -1.27 -14.51 -4.08
N LEU A 362 -1.01 -15.81 -4.24
CA LEU A 362 -0.35 -16.63 -3.22
C LEU A 362 1.15 -16.81 -3.45
N ASP A 363 1.77 -16.20 -4.47
CA ASP A 363 3.24 -16.15 -4.65
C ASP A 363 3.92 -15.24 -3.62
N LEU A 364 3.73 -15.55 -2.33
CA LEU A 364 4.03 -14.68 -1.21
C LEU A 364 5.49 -14.23 -1.20
N LYS A 365 6.42 -15.11 -1.58
CA LYS A 365 7.87 -14.84 -1.67
C LYS A 365 8.18 -13.66 -2.59
N ASN A 366 7.52 -13.59 -3.74
CA ASN A 366 7.81 -12.61 -4.79
C ASN A 366 6.83 -11.43 -4.81
N ARG A 367 5.83 -11.41 -3.92
CA ARG A 367 4.91 -10.28 -3.79
C ARG A 367 5.66 -9.01 -3.43
N VAL A 368 5.38 -7.95 -4.17
CA VAL A 368 5.83 -6.60 -3.86
C VAL A 368 4.75 -5.95 -3.01
N TYR A 369 5.08 -5.58 -1.77
CA TYR A 369 4.11 -4.95 -0.89
C TYR A 369 3.60 -3.62 -1.46
N ARG A 370 4.52 -2.69 -1.75
CA ARG A 370 4.22 -1.40 -2.39
C ARG A 370 5.39 -0.94 -3.27
N GLU A 371 5.16 -0.02 -4.19
CA GLU A 371 6.24 0.56 -5.01
C GLU A 371 7.34 1.21 -4.15
N ASP A 372 6.93 1.79 -3.03
CA ASP A 372 7.77 2.53 -2.12
C ASP A 372 8.33 1.66 -0.97
N TYR A 373 7.87 0.41 -0.88
CA TYR A 373 8.43 -0.68 -0.10
C TYR A 373 8.56 -1.94 -1.00
N PRO A 374 9.51 -1.95 -1.96
CA PRO A 374 9.60 -2.95 -3.01
C PRO A 374 10.24 -4.26 -2.53
N PHE A 375 9.63 -4.89 -1.53
CA PHE A 375 9.96 -6.21 -1.00
C PHE A 375 8.70 -6.96 -0.58
N SER A 376 8.85 -8.27 -0.45
CA SER A 376 7.84 -9.11 0.19
C SER A 376 7.92 -8.99 1.70
N ILE A 377 6.76 -8.79 2.34
CA ILE A 377 6.56 -8.89 3.79
C ILE A 377 6.70 -10.35 4.25
N TRP A 378 6.20 -11.27 3.44
CA TRP A 378 6.17 -12.70 3.72
C TRP A 378 7.52 -13.38 3.53
N GLY A 379 8.33 -12.86 2.61
CA GLY A 379 9.66 -13.37 2.28
C GLY A 379 10.75 -12.99 3.29
N ARG A 380 10.37 -12.60 4.51
CA ARG A 380 11.28 -12.23 5.60
C ARG A 380 11.23 -13.30 6.69
N GLN A 381 12.28 -13.38 7.49
CA GLN A 381 12.29 -14.28 8.64
C GLN A 381 11.50 -13.66 9.80
N TRP A 382 10.38 -14.29 10.17
CA TRP A 382 9.53 -13.87 11.29
C TRP A 382 9.88 -14.59 12.58
N GLU A 383 10.08 -15.91 12.55
CA GLU A 383 10.52 -16.70 13.70
C GLU A 383 11.82 -17.46 13.41
N GLU A 384 12.48 -17.97 14.44
CA GLU A 384 13.63 -18.85 14.29
C GLU A 384 13.22 -20.10 13.48
N GLY A 385 13.98 -20.43 12.43
CA GLY A 385 13.66 -21.54 11.53
C GLY A 385 12.71 -21.19 10.37
N MET A 386 11.96 -20.08 10.44
CA MET A 386 11.09 -19.63 9.34
C MET A 386 11.84 -18.83 8.28
N LYS A 387 12.82 -19.45 7.64
CA LYS A 387 13.65 -18.77 6.64
C LYS A 387 12.93 -18.68 5.29
N SER A 388 13.33 -17.66 4.54
CA SER A 388 13.06 -17.46 3.12
C SER A 388 11.60 -17.37 2.69
N ASP A 389 10.99 -18.51 2.45
CA ASP A 389 9.70 -18.74 1.82
C ASP A 389 8.83 -19.66 2.68
N TYR A 390 9.26 -19.94 3.91
CA TYR A 390 8.53 -20.74 4.88
C TYR A 390 7.05 -20.37 4.94
N LEU A 391 6.70 -19.08 5.08
CA LEU A 391 5.29 -18.66 5.19
C LEU A 391 4.50 -18.87 3.88
N GLY A 392 5.15 -18.71 2.73
CA GLY A 392 4.57 -19.03 1.43
C GLY A 392 4.31 -20.53 1.28
N ASN A 393 5.31 -21.34 1.58
CA ASN A 393 5.24 -22.81 1.55
C ASN A 393 4.22 -23.36 2.54
N TYR A 394 4.19 -22.81 3.76
CA TYR A 394 3.19 -23.11 4.78
C TYR A 394 1.78 -22.80 4.28
N LEU A 395 1.54 -21.59 3.76
CA LEU A 395 0.21 -21.22 3.26
C LEU A 395 -0.19 -22.07 2.06
N PHE A 396 0.75 -22.40 1.17
CA PHE A 396 0.52 -23.32 0.05
C PHE A 396 0.01 -24.67 0.55
N GLY A 397 0.67 -25.25 1.55
CA GLY A 397 0.23 -26.52 2.16
C GLY A 397 -1.14 -26.41 2.82
N TYR A 398 -1.35 -25.34 3.61
CA TYR A 398 -2.59 -25.10 4.34
C TYR A 398 -3.79 -24.92 3.38
N VAL A 399 -3.70 -23.95 2.46
CA VAL A 399 -4.76 -23.67 1.48
C VAL A 399 -4.89 -24.83 0.51
N GLY A 400 -3.79 -25.39 0.00
CA GLY A 400 -3.83 -26.52 -0.92
C GLY A 400 -4.56 -27.72 -0.34
N LYS A 401 -4.38 -28.00 0.95
CA LYS A 401 -5.12 -29.08 1.63
C LYS A 401 -6.62 -28.81 1.71
N GLY A 402 -7.02 -27.59 2.03
CA GLY A 402 -8.43 -27.20 2.08
C GLY A 402 -9.09 -27.05 0.71
N TYR A 403 -8.33 -26.62 -0.30
CA TYR A 403 -8.83 -26.31 -1.63
C TYR A 403 -8.99 -27.56 -2.49
N LEU A 404 -8.01 -28.47 -2.43
CA LEU A 404 -7.93 -29.62 -3.34
C LEU A 404 -8.41 -30.93 -2.72
N GLY A 405 -8.41 -31.05 -1.39
CA GLY A 405 -8.77 -32.29 -0.69
C GLY A 405 -7.83 -33.48 -0.97
N TRP A 406 -6.72 -33.25 -1.66
CA TRP A 406 -5.77 -34.27 -2.07
C TRP A 406 -5.07 -34.95 -0.89
N GLY A 407 -4.55 -36.16 -1.13
CA GLY A 407 -3.61 -36.82 -0.22
C GLY A 407 -2.33 -35.97 -0.06
N ASP A 408 -1.70 -36.04 1.12
CA ASP A 408 -0.54 -35.21 1.46
C ASP A 408 0.62 -35.34 0.47
N GLU A 409 0.82 -36.56 -0.06
CA GLU A 409 1.85 -36.82 -1.07
C GLU A 409 1.57 -36.07 -2.38
N LEU A 410 0.31 -35.97 -2.82
CA LEU A 410 -0.07 -35.26 -4.05
C LEU A 410 0.13 -33.74 -3.94
N ILE A 411 -0.13 -33.15 -2.77
CA ILE A 411 0.09 -31.71 -2.53
C ILE A 411 1.59 -31.38 -2.56
N LYS A 412 2.41 -32.23 -1.92
CA LYS A 412 3.87 -32.11 -1.98
C LYS A 412 4.44 -32.35 -3.38
N LEU A 413 3.82 -33.23 -4.18
CA LEU A 413 4.21 -33.46 -5.57
C LEU A 413 3.87 -32.26 -6.45
N GLY A 414 2.74 -31.58 -6.20
CA GLY A 414 2.38 -30.32 -6.87
C GLY A 414 3.41 -29.22 -6.61
N ALA A 415 3.83 -29.05 -5.36
CA ALA A 415 4.91 -28.13 -4.99
C ALA A 415 6.31 -28.75 -5.16
N GLY A 416 6.68 -29.25 -6.34
CA GLY A 416 8.10 -29.46 -6.70
C GLY A 416 8.85 -30.61 -5.99
N LYS A 417 8.83 -31.81 -6.59
CA LYS A 417 9.98 -32.75 -6.53
C LYS A 417 10.20 -33.39 -7.90
N ALA A 418 10.92 -32.72 -8.80
CA ALA A 418 11.14 -33.18 -10.18
C ALA A 418 11.66 -34.63 -10.29
N GLN A 419 12.54 -35.06 -9.37
CA GLN A 419 13.11 -36.42 -9.36
C GLN A 419 12.13 -37.50 -8.86
N HIS A 420 11.35 -37.21 -7.81
CA HIS A 420 10.43 -38.19 -7.20
C HIS A 420 9.09 -38.30 -7.94
N ILE A 421 8.65 -37.22 -8.60
CA ILE A 421 7.46 -37.19 -9.44
C ILE A 421 7.62 -38.15 -10.63
N SER A 422 8.81 -38.19 -11.24
CA SER A 422 9.16 -39.14 -12.30
C SER A 422 8.91 -40.59 -11.89
N ASP A 423 9.28 -40.96 -10.66
CA ASP A 423 9.25 -42.36 -10.21
C ASP A 423 7.89 -42.76 -9.62
N PHE A 424 7.16 -41.82 -9.00
CA PHE A 424 5.79 -42.05 -8.52
C PHE A 424 4.77 -42.13 -9.68
N LEU A 425 4.89 -41.27 -10.70
CA LEU A 425 4.03 -41.30 -11.89
C LEU A 425 4.33 -42.45 -12.86
N LYS A 426 5.38 -43.25 -12.58
CA LYS A 426 5.69 -44.52 -13.24
C LYS A 426 4.98 -45.71 -12.58
N VAL A 427 4.35 -45.56 -11.42
CA VAL A 427 3.70 -46.67 -10.71
C VAL A 427 2.30 -46.93 -11.27
N ASP A 428 2.02 -48.22 -11.47
CA ASP A 428 1.07 -48.84 -12.39
C ASP A 428 -0.45 -48.65 -12.11
N LYS A 429 -1.17 -48.34 -13.19
CA LYS A 429 -2.29 -49.11 -13.81
C LYS A 429 -3.56 -49.48 -13.01
N TYR A 430 -3.69 -49.18 -11.72
CA TYR A 430 -4.89 -49.58 -10.94
C TYR A 430 -5.69 -48.45 -10.27
N TYR A 431 -5.22 -47.21 -10.34
CA TYR A 431 -6.05 -46.03 -10.06
C TYR A 431 -6.22 -45.25 -11.36
N PHE A 432 -7.44 -44.79 -11.64
CA PHE A 432 -7.75 -43.92 -12.78
C PHE A 432 -7.07 -42.55 -12.61
N VAL A 433 -5.75 -42.48 -12.80
CA VAL A 433 -5.02 -41.22 -12.90
C VAL A 433 -5.14 -40.78 -14.36
N GLY A 434 -6.14 -39.95 -14.66
CA GLY A 434 -6.35 -39.41 -15.99
C GLY A 434 -5.13 -38.63 -16.49
N ALA A 435 -4.98 -38.50 -17.81
CA ALA A 435 -3.92 -37.71 -18.44
C ALA A 435 -3.89 -36.24 -17.94
N ASP A 436 -5.02 -35.76 -17.41
CA ASP A 436 -5.22 -34.40 -16.92
C ASP A 436 -4.46 -34.10 -15.61
N ILE A 437 -4.36 -35.06 -14.68
CA ILE A 437 -3.60 -34.87 -13.42
C ILE A 437 -2.11 -34.70 -13.69
N LYS A 438 -1.56 -35.39 -14.71
CA LYS A 438 -0.16 -35.19 -15.12
C LYS A 438 0.08 -33.79 -15.67
N TYR A 439 -0.89 -33.22 -16.38
CA TYR A 439 -0.83 -31.86 -16.92
C TYR A 439 -0.94 -30.82 -15.79
N ASP A 440 -1.87 -30.98 -14.86
CA ASP A 440 -2.08 -30.06 -13.74
C ASP A 440 -0.89 -30.04 -12.76
N VAL A 441 -0.33 -31.21 -12.44
CA VAL A 441 0.90 -31.33 -11.64
C VAL A 441 2.11 -30.74 -12.37
N SER A 442 2.13 -30.79 -13.71
CA SER A 442 3.19 -30.13 -14.49
C SER A 442 3.08 -28.61 -14.52
N LEU A 443 1.86 -28.07 -14.38
CA LEU A 443 1.60 -26.64 -14.27
C LEU A 443 1.91 -26.07 -12.88
N LEU A 444 1.84 -26.91 -11.83
CA LEU A 444 2.17 -26.56 -10.44
C LEU A 444 3.68 -26.45 -10.16
N MET A 445 4.56 -26.79 -11.12
CA MET A 445 6.03 -26.79 -10.98
C MET A 445 6.67 -25.38 -10.82
N GLY A 446 6.00 -24.43 -10.16
CA GLY A 446 6.58 -23.16 -9.72
C GLY A 446 7.70 -23.35 -8.69
N GLN A 447 8.15 -22.23 -8.08
CA GLN A 447 9.25 -22.21 -7.10
C GLN A 447 8.88 -22.79 -5.71
N TYR A 448 7.78 -23.52 -5.58
CA TYR A 448 7.38 -24.15 -4.31
C TYR A 448 8.04 -25.53 -4.22
N GLY A 449 8.71 -25.82 -3.10
CA GLY A 449 9.36 -27.13 -2.87
C GLY A 449 10.71 -27.34 -3.55
N ASP A 450 11.34 -26.29 -4.07
CA ASP A 450 12.62 -26.41 -4.76
C ASP A 450 13.78 -26.77 -3.81
N ASN A 451 13.58 -26.64 -2.50
CA ASN A 451 14.56 -26.97 -1.47
C ASN A 451 14.03 -27.96 -0.40
N GLU A 452 14.96 -28.60 0.32
CA GLU A 452 14.63 -29.61 1.34
C GLU A 452 13.74 -29.07 2.47
N GLY A 453 13.93 -27.81 2.88
CA GLY A 453 13.12 -27.15 3.92
C GLY A 453 11.70 -26.77 3.51
N ASP A 454 11.43 -26.68 2.21
CA ASP A 454 10.12 -26.28 1.69
C ASP A 454 9.08 -27.38 1.90
N ALA A 455 9.49 -28.64 1.72
CA ALA A 455 8.64 -29.80 1.93
C ALA A 455 8.18 -29.95 3.38
N GLU A 456 9.02 -29.51 4.34
CA GLU A 456 8.67 -29.45 5.76
C GLU A 456 7.67 -28.32 6.04
N ALA A 457 7.91 -27.11 5.51
CA ALA A 457 6.99 -25.99 5.66
C ALA A 457 5.60 -26.28 5.05
N ILE A 458 5.55 -26.93 3.88
CA ILE A 458 4.30 -27.38 3.25
C ILE A 458 3.59 -28.40 4.13
N GLN A 459 4.32 -29.37 4.70
CA GLN A 459 3.72 -30.36 5.61
C GLN A 459 3.15 -29.69 6.86
N ASP A 460 3.88 -28.74 7.44
CA ASP A 460 3.44 -27.99 8.63
C ASP A 460 2.09 -27.29 8.38
N GLY A 461 1.94 -26.63 7.23
CA GLY A 461 0.66 -26.02 6.82
C GLY A 461 -0.46 -27.03 6.64
N MET A 462 -0.19 -28.17 6.00
CA MET A 462 -1.19 -29.24 5.83
C MET A 462 -1.63 -29.84 7.17
N ASP A 463 -0.71 -30.00 8.12
CA ASP A 463 -1.00 -30.59 9.42
C ASP A 463 -1.78 -29.64 10.31
N ASP A 464 -1.47 -28.35 10.27
CA ASP A 464 -2.22 -27.34 11.02
C ASP A 464 -3.65 -27.16 10.47
N TYR A 465 -3.85 -27.23 9.15
CA TYR A 465 -5.20 -27.29 8.57
C TYR A 465 -6.02 -28.48 9.11
N LYS A 466 -5.42 -29.67 9.18
CA LYS A 466 -6.11 -30.85 9.72
C LYS A 466 -6.43 -30.70 11.21
N LYS A 467 -5.51 -30.13 12.00
CA LYS A 467 -5.73 -29.90 13.43
C LYS A 467 -6.87 -28.91 13.68
N GLY A 468 -7.01 -27.87 12.84
CA GLY A 468 -8.11 -26.90 12.95
C GLY A 468 -9.49 -27.44 12.56
N LYS A 469 -9.55 -28.60 11.89
CA LYS A 469 -10.80 -29.27 11.47
C LYS A 469 -11.24 -30.41 12.41
N ASN A 470 -10.41 -30.79 13.37
CA ASN A 470 -10.72 -31.75 14.45
C ASN A 470 -11.06 -31.01 15.74
#